data_AF-Q00VW6-F1
#
_entry.id   AF-Q00VW6-F1
#
_cell.length_a   1.000
_cell.length_b   1.000
_cell.length_c   1.000
_cell.angle_alpha   90.00
_cell.angle_beta   90.00
_cell.angle_gamma   90.00
#
_symmetry.space_group_name_H-M   'P 1'
#
loop_
_entity.id
_entity.type
_entity.pdbx_description
1 polymer ?
#
loop_
_entity_poly.entity_id
_entity_poly.type
_entity_poly.pdbx_seq_one_letter_code
_entity_poly.pdbx_strand_id
1 'polypeptide(L)'
;MLRRFARALGGKTPSSSKRSRASALERDDDGTTPRSVSKASLVELGALERCAVVRRPSARNASPYVADVERGETKTIAIAHAPNLDSGGKFRAGAEVLCSRQPGVDANTLGTRGKPKCELVTRLLRCEERENAALGGVWVSAHPSLVEKIAKGLIEGGALDARLHGSPVERDGVSAQTTMKRRKTESASNNYRPDFVLNHKDGSRTILEVKQVVDTDYSREFVEERARLQAPHPVYSPSGSAPYARAGIFPWGKRGQKGPDGENVVSARAIEHLRELTELAKDPNVHPVILFICSRADVEGFRPNGAACPSFAKYLELAQHAGVRILVQKVCWGEGEDLGKAFDAGPLPIWPALGEGDEFKCSENR
;
A
#
# COMPACT_ATOMS: atom_id res chain seq x y z
N MET A 1 -0.90 72.44 5.92
CA MET A 1 -1.87 72.57 4.80
C MET A 1 -1.49 73.80 3.98
N LEU A 2 -0.34 73.77 3.31
CA LEU A 2 0.00 73.21 1.99
C LEU A 2 -0.65 73.93 0.80
N ARG A 3 0.20 74.75 0.18
CA ARG A 3 0.02 75.52 -1.05
C ARG A 3 0.22 74.62 -2.28
N ARG A 4 -0.45 75.02 -3.35
CA ARG A 4 -0.50 74.43 -4.69
C ARG A 4 0.84 74.51 -5.43
N PHE A 5 1.10 73.46 -6.20
CA PHE A 5 2.13 73.38 -7.24
C PHE A 5 1.81 74.27 -8.43
N ALA A 6 2.87 74.84 -9.01
CA ALA A 6 2.89 75.45 -10.32
C ALA A 6 3.93 74.74 -11.19
N ARG A 7 3.53 74.54 -12.46
CA ARG A 7 4.34 74.59 -13.71
C ARG A 7 5.53 73.63 -13.84
N ALA A 8 6.00 73.24 -15.01
CA ALA A 8 5.59 73.16 -16.42
C ALA A 8 6.86 72.56 -17.12
N LEU A 9 6.86 71.95 -18.31
CA LEU A 9 6.89 72.56 -19.64
C LEU A 9 7.64 71.56 -20.55
N GLY A 10 7.18 71.38 -21.81
CA GLY A 10 7.97 70.99 -23.00
C GLY A 10 8.55 69.57 -23.05
N GLY A 11 8.70 68.88 -24.19
CA GLY A 11 8.47 69.19 -25.60
C GLY A 11 9.22 68.15 -26.45
N LYS A 12 8.60 67.72 -27.56
CA LYS A 12 9.15 67.07 -28.77
C LYS A 12 9.81 65.68 -28.67
N THR A 13 9.18 64.71 -29.34
CA THR A 13 9.74 63.46 -29.87
C THR A 13 10.58 63.73 -31.13
N PRO A 14 11.68 62.96 -31.35
CA PRO A 14 11.66 61.99 -32.46
C PRO A 14 12.61 60.76 -32.30
N SER A 15 12.49 59.83 -33.27
CA SER A 15 13.53 58.90 -33.78
C SER A 15 13.61 57.44 -33.27
N SER A 16 13.22 56.55 -34.19
CA SER A 16 13.89 55.34 -34.72
C SER A 16 14.80 54.39 -33.90
N SER A 17 14.53 53.10 -34.13
CA SER A 17 15.44 51.95 -34.35
C SER A 17 16.08 51.19 -33.17
N LYS A 18 15.71 49.89 -33.14
CA LYS A 18 16.41 48.64 -32.79
C LYS A 18 17.48 48.57 -31.68
N ARG A 19 17.17 47.61 -30.77
CA ARG A 19 18.02 46.69 -29.98
C ARG A 19 18.82 47.25 -28.79
N SER A 20 18.42 46.82 -27.59
CA SER A 20 19.37 46.35 -26.58
C SER A 20 18.76 45.27 -25.67
N ARG A 21 19.64 44.34 -25.30
CA ARG A 21 19.49 43.13 -24.49
C ARG A 21 18.65 43.30 -23.21
N ALA A 22 17.79 42.32 -22.95
CA ALA A 22 17.35 41.97 -21.59
C ALA A 22 17.85 40.55 -21.29
N SER A 23 18.55 40.43 -20.17
CA SER A 23 19.24 39.26 -19.65
C SER A 23 18.30 38.09 -19.38
N ALA A 24 18.68 36.91 -19.85
CA ALA A 24 18.14 35.64 -19.38
C ALA A 24 18.52 35.47 -17.90
N LEU A 25 17.50 35.40 -17.04
CA LEU A 25 17.60 34.77 -15.73
C LEU A 25 17.12 33.34 -15.92
N GLU A 26 18.07 32.42 -15.81
CA GLU A 26 17.86 30.99 -15.81
C GLU A 26 16.84 30.62 -14.72
N ARG A 27 15.82 29.87 -15.12
CA ARG A 27 14.91 29.21 -14.18
C ARG A 27 15.48 27.83 -13.98
N ASP A 28 15.85 27.55 -12.74
CA ASP A 28 16.23 26.21 -12.30
C ASP A 28 15.07 25.25 -12.57
N ASP A 29 15.29 24.40 -13.56
CA ASP A 29 14.52 23.19 -13.82
C ASP A 29 14.95 22.17 -12.74
N ASP A 30 14.17 22.08 -11.65
CA ASP A 30 14.30 20.96 -10.70
C ASP A 30 13.76 19.70 -11.40
N GLY A 31 14.61 19.16 -12.27
CA GLY A 31 14.41 17.92 -12.99
C GLY A 31 14.26 16.78 -11.99
N THR A 32 13.01 16.47 -11.65
CA THR A 32 12.67 15.18 -11.06
C THR A 32 12.92 14.11 -12.12
N THR A 33 14.16 13.62 -12.19
CA THR A 33 14.50 12.41 -12.93
C THR A 33 13.55 11.28 -12.54
N PRO A 34 13.01 10.48 -13.49
CA PRO A 34 12.27 9.29 -13.14
C PRO A 34 13.16 8.41 -12.26
N ARG A 35 12.73 8.18 -11.01
CA ARG A 35 13.47 7.33 -10.07
C ARG A 35 13.75 5.98 -10.74
N SER A 36 15.02 5.59 -10.79
CA SER A 36 15.44 4.34 -11.42
C SER A 36 14.85 3.16 -10.65
N VAL A 37 13.94 2.42 -11.28
CA VAL A 37 13.49 1.12 -10.80
C VAL A 37 14.71 0.19 -10.76
N SER A 38 14.91 -0.52 -9.64
CA SER A 38 15.96 -1.55 -9.57
C SER A 38 15.70 -2.60 -10.65
N LYS A 39 16.71 -2.95 -11.45
CA LYS A 39 16.57 -4.00 -12.47
C LYS A 39 16.46 -5.40 -11.88
N ALA A 40 16.89 -5.60 -10.63
CA ALA A 40 16.78 -6.89 -9.95
C ALA A 40 15.36 -7.07 -9.38
N SER A 41 14.75 -8.21 -9.69
CA SER A 41 13.47 -8.60 -9.12
C SER A 41 13.62 -8.89 -7.61
N LEU A 42 12.69 -8.38 -6.81
CA LEU A 42 12.58 -8.65 -5.38
C LEU A 42 11.98 -10.05 -5.11
N VAL A 43 11.03 -10.44 -5.97
CA VAL A 43 10.28 -11.69 -5.89
C VAL A 43 9.95 -12.13 -7.31
N GLU A 44 10.05 -13.43 -7.57
CA GLU A 44 9.55 -14.07 -8.79
C GLU A 44 8.55 -15.16 -8.41
N LEU A 45 7.35 -15.11 -9.00
CA LEU A 45 6.26 -16.03 -8.67
C LEU A 45 6.29 -17.33 -9.47
N GLY A 46 7.12 -17.41 -10.50
CA GLY A 46 7.20 -18.54 -11.42
C GLY A 46 5.96 -18.64 -12.31
N ALA A 47 5.55 -19.87 -12.64
CA ALA A 47 4.41 -20.11 -13.52
C ALA A 47 3.09 -19.62 -12.89
N LEU A 48 2.37 -18.79 -13.66
CA LEU A 48 1.09 -18.20 -13.28
C LEU A 48 0.04 -18.50 -14.35
N GLU A 49 -1.18 -18.74 -13.88
CA GLU A 49 -2.36 -18.95 -14.72
C GLU A 49 -3.31 -17.75 -14.58
N ARG A 50 -3.71 -17.16 -15.72
CA ARG A 50 -4.72 -16.10 -15.76
C ARG A 50 -6.10 -16.69 -15.50
N CYS A 51 -6.81 -16.10 -14.55
CA CYS A 51 -8.17 -16.51 -14.20
C CYS A 51 -9.07 -15.27 -14.04
N ALA A 52 -10.38 -15.46 -14.16
CA ALA A 52 -11.38 -14.46 -13.79
C ALA A 52 -12.07 -14.89 -12.50
N VAL A 53 -12.26 -13.97 -11.55
CA VAL A 53 -13.02 -14.25 -10.33
C VAL A 53 -14.48 -14.49 -10.70
N VAL A 54 -15.07 -15.59 -10.23
CA VAL A 54 -16.50 -15.88 -10.42
C VAL A 54 -17.28 -15.45 -9.19
N ARG A 55 -16.86 -15.92 -8.00
CA ARG A 55 -17.51 -15.56 -6.73
C ARG A 55 -16.61 -15.78 -5.53
N ARG A 56 -16.88 -15.02 -4.47
CA ARG A 56 -16.34 -15.22 -3.14
C ARG A 56 -17.46 -15.01 -2.10
N PRO A 57 -17.66 -15.92 -1.14
CA PRO A 57 -16.98 -17.22 -1.02
C PRO A 57 -17.34 -18.18 -2.18
N SER A 58 -16.52 -19.20 -2.38
CA SER A 58 -16.77 -20.30 -3.32
C SER A 58 -18.11 -20.98 -3.05
N ALA A 59 -18.80 -21.42 -4.09
CA ALA A 59 -20.02 -22.23 -3.99
C ALA A 59 -19.77 -23.59 -3.30
N ARG A 60 -18.55 -24.13 -3.42
CA ARG A 60 -18.18 -25.45 -2.87
C ARG A 60 -17.43 -25.36 -1.54
N ASN A 61 -16.95 -24.16 -1.18
CA ASN A 61 -16.27 -23.88 0.08
C ASN A 61 -16.63 -22.47 0.60
N ALA A 62 -17.48 -22.43 1.63
CA ALA A 62 -18.03 -21.19 2.19
C ALA A 62 -17.01 -20.35 3.02
N SER A 63 -15.75 -20.77 3.11
CA SER A 63 -14.71 -19.97 3.77
C SER A 63 -14.55 -18.61 3.08
N PRO A 64 -14.45 -17.49 3.83
CA PRO A 64 -14.26 -16.17 3.24
C PRO A 64 -12.91 -16.03 2.50
N TYR A 65 -11.99 -16.97 2.74
CA TYR A 65 -10.65 -17.03 2.13
C TYR A 65 -10.58 -17.93 0.90
N VAL A 66 -11.73 -18.34 0.34
CA VAL A 66 -11.81 -19.25 -0.78
C VAL A 66 -12.78 -18.70 -1.82
N ALA A 67 -12.38 -18.72 -3.09
CA ALA A 67 -13.14 -18.20 -4.21
C ALA A 67 -13.24 -19.25 -5.33
N ASP A 68 -14.29 -19.15 -6.14
CA ASP A 68 -14.33 -19.81 -7.43
C ASP A 68 -13.72 -18.87 -8.48
N VAL A 69 -12.83 -19.40 -9.32
CA VAL A 69 -12.21 -18.68 -10.42
C VAL A 69 -12.36 -19.48 -11.72
N GLU A 70 -12.65 -18.81 -12.81
CA GLU A 70 -12.66 -19.40 -14.15
C GLU A 70 -11.26 -19.31 -14.75
N ARG A 71 -10.73 -20.45 -15.17
CA ARG A 71 -9.42 -20.57 -15.81
C ARG A 71 -9.48 -20.02 -17.23
N GLY A 72 -8.59 -19.09 -17.56
CA GLY A 72 -8.63 -18.35 -18.83
C GLY A 72 -8.56 -19.27 -20.07
N GLU A 73 -7.68 -20.27 -20.02
CA GLU A 73 -7.40 -21.20 -21.14
C GLU A 73 -8.48 -22.28 -21.28
N THR A 74 -8.85 -22.95 -20.19
CA THR A 74 -9.73 -24.13 -20.22
C THR A 74 -11.21 -23.78 -20.04
N LYS A 75 -11.52 -22.55 -19.58
CA LYS A 75 -12.88 -22.12 -19.20
C LYS A 75 -13.52 -22.98 -18.11
N THR A 76 -12.69 -23.69 -17.32
CA THR A 76 -13.17 -24.52 -16.22
C THR A 76 -13.09 -23.76 -14.89
N ILE A 77 -14.01 -24.10 -13.98
CA ILE A 77 -14.04 -23.51 -12.64
C ILE A 77 -13.07 -24.25 -11.71
N ALA A 78 -12.12 -23.52 -11.14
CA ALA A 78 -11.22 -24.00 -10.11
C ALA A 78 -11.48 -23.31 -8.77
N ILE A 79 -11.07 -23.96 -7.68
CA ILE A 79 -11.12 -23.36 -6.34
C ILE A 79 -9.79 -22.71 -6.04
N ALA A 80 -9.83 -21.42 -5.70
CA ALA A 80 -8.65 -20.64 -5.39
C ALA A 80 -8.64 -20.16 -3.93
N HIS A 81 -7.49 -20.23 -3.30
CA HIS A 81 -7.25 -19.56 -2.02
C HIS A 81 -7.09 -18.06 -2.26
N ALA A 82 -7.95 -17.26 -1.64
CA ALA A 82 -8.02 -15.80 -1.75
C ALA A 82 -7.93 -15.15 -0.35
N PRO A 83 -6.73 -15.08 0.26
CA PRO A 83 -6.58 -14.65 1.66
C PRO A 83 -6.76 -13.16 1.88
N ASN A 84 -6.67 -12.34 0.82
CA ASN A 84 -6.83 -10.88 0.92
C ASN A 84 -8.28 -10.40 0.81
N LEU A 85 -9.25 -11.27 1.11
CA LEU A 85 -10.69 -11.00 1.16
C LEU A 85 -11.20 -10.28 -0.11
N ASP A 86 -11.91 -9.15 0.02
CA ASP A 86 -12.40 -8.37 -1.13
C ASP A 86 -11.37 -7.36 -1.67
N SER A 87 -10.20 -7.21 -1.04
CA SER A 87 -9.15 -6.26 -1.47
C SER A 87 -9.68 -4.83 -1.67
N GLY A 88 -10.51 -4.32 -0.75
CA GLY A 88 -11.12 -3.00 -0.88
C GLY A 88 -12.17 -2.95 -2.00
N GLY A 89 -12.95 -4.02 -2.14
CA GLY A 89 -13.97 -4.16 -3.19
C GLY A 89 -13.43 -4.44 -4.61
N LYS A 90 -12.12 -4.68 -4.76
CA LYS A 90 -11.46 -4.96 -6.04
C LYS A 90 -11.51 -6.44 -6.43
N PHE A 91 -11.53 -7.35 -5.45
CA PHE A 91 -11.67 -8.78 -5.67
C PHE A 91 -13.16 -9.13 -5.81
N ARG A 92 -13.70 -8.96 -7.02
CA ARG A 92 -15.13 -9.13 -7.36
C ARG A 92 -15.30 -9.93 -8.65
N ALA A 93 -16.52 -10.39 -8.93
CA ALA A 93 -16.83 -11.13 -10.14
C ALA A 93 -16.35 -10.40 -11.41
N GLY A 94 -15.72 -11.13 -12.32
CA GLY A 94 -15.11 -10.61 -13.55
C GLY A 94 -13.70 -10.04 -13.37
N ALA A 95 -13.22 -9.78 -12.14
CA ALA A 95 -11.87 -9.28 -11.94
C ALA A 95 -10.82 -10.32 -12.36
N GLU A 96 -9.82 -9.90 -13.14
CA GLU A 96 -8.72 -10.76 -13.53
C GLU A 96 -7.74 -10.97 -12.37
N VAL A 97 -7.29 -12.21 -12.18
CA VAL A 97 -6.30 -12.59 -11.19
C VAL A 97 -5.25 -13.51 -11.81
N LEU A 98 -4.03 -13.45 -11.28
CA LEU A 98 -2.98 -14.42 -11.58
C LEU A 98 -2.85 -15.40 -10.43
N CYS A 99 -2.92 -16.68 -10.77
CA CYS A 99 -2.95 -17.77 -9.81
C CYS A 99 -1.74 -18.68 -9.98
N SER A 100 -1.14 -19.14 -8.88
CA SER A 100 -0.19 -20.26 -8.91
C SER A 100 -0.91 -21.57 -8.58
N ARG A 101 -0.49 -22.69 -9.16
CA ARG A 101 -1.00 -24.01 -8.78
C ARG A 101 -0.51 -24.45 -7.41
N GLN A 102 -1.37 -25.11 -6.65
CA GLN A 102 -0.96 -25.83 -5.45
C GLN A 102 -0.44 -27.22 -5.83
N PRO A 103 0.80 -27.60 -5.46
CA PRO A 103 1.35 -28.91 -5.80
C PRO A 103 0.49 -30.06 -5.26
N GLY A 104 0.21 -31.04 -6.12
CA GLY A 104 -0.55 -32.25 -5.75
C GLY A 104 -2.02 -32.01 -5.39
N VAL A 105 -2.62 -30.91 -5.85
CA VAL A 105 -4.04 -30.60 -5.64
C VAL A 105 -4.73 -30.45 -6.99
N ASP A 106 -5.81 -31.20 -7.16
CA ASP A 106 -6.71 -31.16 -8.31
C ASP A 106 -8.16 -30.90 -7.88
N ALA A 107 -9.08 -30.86 -8.86
CA ALA A 107 -10.50 -30.59 -8.66
C ALA A 107 -11.22 -31.60 -7.74
N ASN A 108 -10.64 -32.78 -7.52
CA ASN A 108 -11.22 -33.85 -6.69
C ASN A 108 -10.55 -33.94 -5.31
N THR A 109 -9.48 -33.18 -5.08
CA THR A 109 -8.72 -33.25 -3.85
C THR A 109 -9.50 -32.62 -2.69
N LEU A 110 -9.80 -33.42 -1.67
CA LEU A 110 -10.52 -32.98 -0.47
C LEU A 110 -9.57 -32.71 0.71
N GLY A 111 -9.95 -31.75 1.55
CA GLY A 111 -9.29 -31.47 2.82
C GLY A 111 -9.81 -32.38 3.94
N THR A 112 -9.26 -32.21 5.14
CA THR A 112 -9.58 -33.04 6.33
C THR A 112 -11.06 -33.03 6.74
N ARG A 113 -11.83 -32.03 6.29
CA ARG A 113 -13.28 -31.91 6.56
C ARG A 113 -14.15 -32.26 5.35
N GLY A 114 -13.61 -32.98 4.36
CA GLY A 114 -14.33 -33.35 3.13
C GLY A 114 -14.68 -32.16 2.21
N LYS A 115 -14.17 -30.96 2.50
CA LYS A 115 -14.33 -29.78 1.64
C LYS A 115 -13.23 -29.77 0.59
N PRO A 116 -13.50 -29.35 -0.65
CA PRO A 116 -12.46 -29.23 -1.67
C PRO A 116 -11.29 -28.34 -1.21
N LYS A 117 -10.08 -28.79 -1.51
CA LYS A 117 -8.87 -27.97 -1.36
C LYS A 117 -8.78 -26.95 -2.50
N CYS A 118 -7.97 -25.93 -2.30
CA CYS A 118 -7.74 -24.91 -3.31
C CYS A 118 -6.72 -25.43 -4.33
N GLU A 119 -7.13 -25.68 -5.57
CA GLU A 119 -6.24 -26.01 -6.68
C GLU A 119 -5.26 -24.87 -6.98
N LEU A 120 -5.72 -23.65 -6.74
CA LEU A 120 -5.03 -22.41 -7.07
C LEU A 120 -4.82 -21.54 -5.82
N VAL A 121 -3.82 -20.67 -5.88
CA VAL A 121 -3.60 -19.61 -4.89
C VAL A 121 -3.54 -18.30 -5.65
N THR A 122 -4.43 -17.35 -5.32
CA THR A 122 -4.44 -16.03 -5.94
C THR A 122 -3.17 -15.29 -5.52
N ARG A 123 -2.39 -14.82 -6.48
CA ARG A 123 -1.13 -14.11 -6.24
C ARG A 123 -1.28 -12.63 -6.53
N LEU A 124 -1.76 -12.29 -7.72
CA LEU A 124 -1.95 -10.91 -8.16
C LEU A 124 -3.41 -10.70 -8.56
N LEU A 125 -3.88 -9.48 -8.37
CA LEU A 125 -5.20 -9.01 -8.79
C LEU A 125 -5.00 -7.87 -9.77
N ARG A 126 -5.67 -7.93 -10.91
CA ARG A 126 -5.70 -6.85 -11.89
C ARG A 126 -6.61 -5.74 -11.38
N CYS A 127 -6.10 -4.51 -11.37
CA CYS A 127 -6.82 -3.33 -10.96
C CYS A 127 -6.86 -2.34 -12.13
N GLU A 128 -8.01 -2.27 -12.80
CA GLU A 128 -8.25 -1.36 -13.92
C GLU A 128 -9.27 -0.31 -13.50
N GLU A 129 -8.80 0.92 -13.38
CA GLU A 129 -9.56 2.04 -12.85
C GLU A 129 -9.21 3.30 -13.63
N ARG A 130 -10.08 4.30 -13.57
CA ARG A 130 -9.89 5.53 -14.36
C ARG A 130 -8.57 6.23 -14.02
N GLU A 131 -8.21 6.25 -12.75
CA GLU A 131 -6.99 6.86 -12.23
C GLU A 131 -5.70 6.20 -12.73
N ASN A 132 -5.76 4.95 -13.18
CA ASN A 132 -4.60 4.21 -13.70
C ASN A 132 -4.75 3.78 -15.16
N ALA A 133 -5.74 4.34 -15.87
CA ALA A 133 -5.97 4.06 -17.28
C ALA A 133 -4.75 4.42 -18.16
N ALA A 134 -3.99 5.47 -17.80
CA ALA A 134 -2.76 5.85 -18.48
C ALA A 134 -1.65 4.79 -18.39
N LEU A 135 -1.73 3.86 -17.43
CA LEU A 135 -0.83 2.72 -17.27
C LEU A 135 -1.40 1.44 -17.91
N GLY A 136 -2.61 1.51 -18.47
CA GLY A 136 -3.37 0.35 -18.93
C GLY A 136 -3.95 -0.51 -17.80
N GLY A 137 -3.94 -0.02 -16.55
CA GLY A 137 -4.23 -0.81 -15.34
C GLY A 137 -2.95 -1.27 -14.62
N VAL A 138 -3.10 -1.81 -13.41
CA VAL A 138 -1.96 -2.29 -12.60
C VAL A 138 -2.23 -3.65 -11.97
N TRP A 139 -1.17 -4.39 -11.68
CA TRP A 139 -1.23 -5.55 -10.80
C TRP A 139 -1.04 -5.15 -9.35
N VAL A 140 -1.85 -5.72 -8.46
CA VAL A 140 -1.74 -5.55 -7.02
C VAL A 140 -1.51 -6.90 -6.33
N SER A 141 -0.72 -6.91 -5.25
CA SER A 141 -0.58 -8.13 -4.44
C SER A 141 -1.94 -8.58 -3.90
N ALA A 142 -2.30 -9.85 -4.13
CA ALA A 142 -3.56 -10.46 -3.69
C ALA A 142 -3.36 -11.47 -2.54
N HIS A 143 -2.15 -11.54 -1.98
CA HIS A 143 -1.81 -12.45 -0.90
C HIS A 143 -0.89 -11.78 0.13
N PRO A 144 -1.25 -11.74 1.43
CA PRO A 144 -0.47 -11.04 2.45
C PRO A 144 0.99 -11.48 2.55
N SER A 145 1.28 -12.78 2.46
CA SER A 145 2.68 -13.25 2.50
C SER A 145 3.56 -12.78 1.34
N LEU A 146 3.00 -12.18 0.27
CA LEU A 146 3.82 -11.59 -0.79
C LEU A 146 4.56 -10.35 -0.27
N VAL A 147 3.92 -9.51 0.55
CA VAL A 147 4.60 -8.32 1.06
C VAL A 147 5.67 -8.67 2.09
N GLU A 148 5.53 -9.78 2.82
CA GLU A 148 6.62 -10.31 3.66
C GLU A 148 7.81 -10.74 2.81
N LYS A 149 7.59 -11.46 1.70
CA LYS A 149 8.67 -11.85 0.76
C LYS A 149 9.34 -10.64 0.11
N ILE A 150 8.54 -9.66 -0.31
CA ILE A 150 9.03 -8.39 -0.86
C ILE A 150 9.86 -7.64 0.19
N ALA A 151 9.38 -7.53 1.43
CA ALA A 151 10.11 -6.92 2.53
C ALA A 151 11.47 -7.60 2.75
N LYS A 152 11.49 -8.94 2.75
CA LYS A 152 12.74 -9.72 2.82
C LYS A 152 13.69 -9.35 1.68
N GLY A 153 13.23 -9.32 0.44
CA GLY A 153 14.05 -8.91 -0.72
C GLY A 153 14.59 -7.48 -0.59
N LEU A 154 13.79 -6.54 -0.08
CA LEU A 154 14.22 -5.16 0.17
C LEU A 154 15.28 -5.07 1.28
N ILE A 155 15.14 -5.87 2.34
CA ILE A 155 16.11 -5.96 3.46
C ILE A 155 17.43 -6.57 2.97
N GLU A 156 17.37 -7.69 2.26
CA GLU A 156 18.56 -8.38 1.74
C GLU A 156 19.30 -7.54 0.70
N GLY A 157 18.56 -6.83 -0.15
CA GLY A 157 19.10 -5.88 -1.13
C GLY A 157 19.56 -4.55 -0.54
N GLY A 158 19.39 -4.30 0.76
CA GLY A 158 19.80 -3.05 1.43
C GLY A 158 18.97 -1.81 1.10
N ALA A 159 17.84 -1.95 0.40
CA ALA A 159 16.99 -0.83 -0.04
C ALA A 159 16.35 -0.05 1.12
N LEU A 160 16.34 -0.64 2.32
CA LEU A 160 15.80 -0.02 3.53
C LEU A 160 16.89 0.55 4.45
N ASP A 161 18.17 0.21 4.28
CA ASP A 161 19.23 0.41 5.28
C ASP A 161 19.28 1.83 5.83
N ALA A 162 19.34 2.83 4.94
CA ALA A 162 19.43 4.25 5.31
C ALA A 162 18.21 4.76 6.11
N ARG A 163 17.11 4.01 6.13
CA ARG A 163 15.86 4.35 6.82
C ARG A 163 15.58 3.49 8.06
N LEU A 164 16.28 2.37 8.24
CA LEU A 164 16.08 1.45 9.38
C LEU A 164 16.74 1.97 10.66
N HIS A 165 18.06 2.18 10.64
CA HIS A 165 18.86 2.66 11.75
C HIS A 165 20.24 3.14 11.26
N GLY A 166 20.97 3.93 12.06
CA GLY A 166 22.27 4.49 11.67
C GLY A 166 23.39 3.44 11.61
N SER A 167 23.35 2.44 12.48
CA SER A 167 24.26 1.29 12.41
C SER A 167 23.84 0.30 11.31
N PRO A 168 24.77 -0.21 10.48
CA PRO A 168 24.46 -1.17 9.44
C PRO A 168 23.84 -2.46 9.97
N VAL A 169 22.93 -3.06 9.18
CA VAL A 169 22.35 -4.37 9.47
C VAL A 169 23.39 -5.47 9.24
N GLU A 170 23.47 -6.41 10.16
CA GLU A 170 24.17 -7.69 9.99
C GLU A 170 23.30 -8.63 9.16
N ARG A 171 23.69 -8.90 7.90
CA ARG A 171 22.85 -9.68 6.97
C ARG A 171 22.59 -11.11 7.43
N ASP A 172 23.57 -11.73 8.08
CA ASP A 172 23.42 -13.06 8.68
C ASP A 172 22.57 -13.03 9.97
N GLY A 173 22.27 -11.83 10.50
CA GLY A 173 21.45 -11.59 11.68
C GLY A 173 19.98 -11.30 11.38
N VAL A 174 19.52 -11.50 10.14
CA VAL A 174 18.10 -11.29 9.75
C VAL A 174 17.27 -12.52 10.12
N SER A 175 16.31 -12.34 11.03
CA SER A 175 15.34 -13.37 11.42
C SER A 175 13.95 -12.99 10.93
N ALA A 176 13.26 -13.92 10.26
CA ALA A 176 11.87 -13.75 9.81
C ALA A 176 10.91 -14.46 10.76
N GLN A 177 9.63 -14.08 10.70
CA GLN A 177 8.59 -14.65 11.56
C GLN A 177 8.68 -16.17 11.58
N THR A 178 8.69 -16.83 10.41
CA THR A 178 8.76 -18.30 10.28
C THR A 178 9.92 -18.98 11.03
N THR A 179 11.06 -18.31 11.23
CA THR A 179 12.24 -18.88 11.90
C THR A 179 12.32 -18.57 13.39
N MET A 180 11.56 -17.57 13.87
CA MET A 180 11.57 -17.18 15.29
C MET A 180 10.85 -18.22 16.15
N LYS A 181 11.55 -18.87 17.09
CA LYS A 181 10.88 -19.67 18.14
C LYS A 181 9.95 -18.77 18.94
N ARG A 182 8.72 -19.23 19.23
CA ARG A 182 7.81 -18.56 20.16
C ARG A 182 8.53 -18.38 21.50
N ARG A 183 8.94 -17.17 21.81
CA ARG A 183 9.29 -16.77 23.17
C ARG A 183 8.03 -16.11 23.73
N LYS A 184 7.65 -16.45 24.96
CA LYS A 184 6.79 -15.56 25.77
C LYS A 184 7.60 -14.29 25.94
N THR A 185 7.41 -13.32 25.07
CA THR A 185 8.01 -11.99 25.23
C THR A 185 7.21 -11.22 26.27
N GLU A 186 7.87 -10.35 27.00
CA GLU A 186 7.29 -9.27 27.83
C GLU A 186 6.59 -8.22 26.93
N SER A 187 5.83 -8.67 25.94
CA SER A 187 4.92 -7.87 25.11
C SER A 187 3.66 -7.58 25.92
N ALA A 188 3.04 -6.41 25.73
CA ALA A 188 1.82 -6.04 26.45
C ALA A 188 0.69 -7.08 26.28
N SER A 189 0.66 -7.78 25.14
CA SER A 189 -0.30 -8.84 24.79
C SER A 189 0.18 -10.28 25.04
N ASN A 190 1.44 -10.48 25.49
CA ASN A 190 2.09 -11.80 25.61
C ASN A 190 2.12 -12.69 24.34
N ASN A 191 1.76 -12.16 23.16
CA ASN A 191 1.63 -12.95 21.93
C ASN A 191 2.07 -12.20 20.66
N TYR A 192 2.80 -11.09 20.82
CA TYR A 192 3.34 -10.33 19.69
C TYR A 192 4.50 -11.08 19.05
N ARG A 193 4.47 -11.21 17.72
CA ARG A 193 5.54 -11.82 16.93
C ARG A 193 5.78 -10.94 15.71
N PRO A 194 6.87 -10.15 15.68
CA PRO A 194 7.16 -9.29 14.55
C PRO A 194 7.43 -10.11 13.29
N ASP A 195 7.26 -9.47 12.14
CA ASP A 195 7.54 -10.13 10.86
C ASP A 195 9.04 -10.32 10.66
N PHE A 196 9.85 -9.37 11.12
CA PHE A 196 11.32 -9.44 11.06
C PHE A 196 12.00 -8.88 12.32
N VAL A 197 13.16 -9.44 12.62
CA VAL A 197 14.15 -8.89 13.56
C VAL A 197 15.48 -8.79 12.85
N LEU A 198 16.09 -7.61 12.87
CA LEU A 198 17.37 -7.31 12.21
C LEU A 198 18.38 -6.91 13.29
N ASN A 199 19.50 -7.62 13.38
CA ASN A 199 20.60 -7.20 14.25
C ASN A 199 21.46 -6.15 13.54
N HIS A 200 21.95 -5.17 14.30
CA HIS A 200 22.87 -4.15 13.82
C HIS A 200 24.27 -4.38 14.39
N LYS A 201 25.29 -3.88 13.68
CA LYS A 201 26.70 -4.04 14.06
C LYS A 201 27.08 -3.41 15.40
N ASP A 202 26.25 -2.52 15.93
CA ASP A 202 26.43 -1.89 17.25
C ASP A 202 25.78 -2.69 18.39
N GLY A 203 25.21 -3.87 18.07
CA GLY A 203 24.51 -4.74 19.02
C GLY A 203 23.04 -4.38 19.25
N SER A 204 22.55 -3.28 18.66
CA SER A 204 21.13 -2.92 18.68
C SER A 204 20.32 -3.77 17.69
N ARG A 205 18.99 -3.67 17.75
CA ARG A 205 18.10 -4.43 16.86
C ARG A 205 16.97 -3.58 16.30
N THR A 206 16.64 -3.79 15.03
CA THR A 206 15.38 -3.32 14.46
C THR A 206 14.31 -4.41 14.58
N ILE A 207 13.13 -4.03 15.09
CA ILE A 207 11.94 -4.89 15.11
C ILE A 207 10.97 -4.35 14.05
N LEU A 208 10.72 -5.14 13.00
CA LEU A 208 10.00 -4.68 11.82
C LEU A 208 8.70 -5.44 11.61
N GLU A 209 7.62 -4.68 11.49
CA GLU A 209 6.27 -5.13 11.15
C GLU A 209 5.92 -4.70 9.72
N VAL A 210 5.38 -5.60 8.91
CA VAL A 210 4.98 -5.33 7.53
C VAL A 210 3.46 -5.20 7.42
N LYS A 211 3.01 -4.21 6.64
CA LYS A 211 1.60 -4.04 6.28
C LYS A 211 1.44 -3.95 4.77
N GLN A 212 0.51 -4.75 4.27
CA GLN A 212 0.12 -4.71 2.87
C GLN A 212 -0.84 -3.54 2.64
N VAL A 213 -0.49 -2.67 1.69
CA VAL A 213 -1.36 -1.58 1.22
C VAL A 213 -1.88 -1.94 -0.16
N VAL A 214 -3.16 -2.30 -0.23
CA VAL A 214 -3.82 -2.74 -1.49
C VAL A 214 -4.78 -1.69 -2.01
N ASP A 215 -5.50 -1.05 -1.11
CA ASP A 215 -6.51 -0.06 -1.48
C ASP A 215 -5.90 1.33 -1.68
N THR A 216 -6.68 2.22 -2.30
CA THR A 216 -6.28 3.59 -2.62
C THR A 216 -7.37 4.59 -2.34
N ASP A 217 -6.99 5.85 -2.19
CA ASP A 217 -7.93 6.95 -2.39
C ASP A 217 -8.26 7.17 -3.88
N TYR A 218 -9.22 8.04 -4.13
CA TYR A 218 -9.73 8.37 -5.46
C TYR A 218 -9.83 9.89 -5.63
N SER A 219 -9.79 10.34 -6.88
CA SER A 219 -10.02 11.75 -7.21
C SER A 219 -11.42 12.15 -6.77
N ARG A 220 -11.53 13.34 -6.18
CA ARG A 220 -12.83 13.92 -5.80
C ARG A 220 -13.77 14.04 -7.01
N GLU A 221 -13.22 14.25 -8.21
CA GLU A 221 -13.99 14.43 -9.45
C GLU A 221 -14.86 13.21 -9.81
N PHE A 222 -14.42 11.99 -9.49
CA PHE A 222 -15.09 10.74 -9.91
C PHE A 222 -15.53 9.87 -8.73
N VAL A 223 -15.37 10.36 -7.50
CA VAL A 223 -15.57 9.54 -6.29
C VAL A 223 -16.99 8.99 -6.16
N GLU A 224 -18.01 9.73 -6.59
CA GLU A 224 -19.41 9.27 -6.55
C GLU A 224 -19.67 8.10 -7.51
N GLU A 225 -19.15 8.19 -8.74
CA GLU A 225 -19.23 7.10 -9.71
C GLU A 225 -18.52 5.85 -9.18
N ARG A 226 -17.32 6.04 -8.60
CA ARG A 226 -16.56 4.96 -7.95
C ARG A 226 -17.33 4.34 -6.80
N ALA A 227 -18.01 5.14 -5.97
CA ALA A 227 -18.82 4.64 -4.87
C ALA A 227 -19.97 3.75 -5.35
N ARG A 228 -20.60 4.08 -6.48
CA ARG A 228 -21.64 3.25 -7.11
C ARG A 228 -21.07 1.92 -7.62
N LEU A 229 -19.93 1.96 -8.32
CA LEU A 229 -19.29 0.76 -8.88
C LEU A 229 -18.71 -0.17 -7.80
N GLN A 230 -18.32 0.36 -6.65
CA GLN A 230 -17.71 -0.41 -5.56
C GLN A 230 -18.71 -0.83 -4.47
N ALA A 231 -19.99 -0.46 -4.61
CA ALA A 231 -21.03 -0.78 -3.65
C ALA A 231 -21.06 -2.29 -3.30
N PRO A 232 -21.25 -2.66 -2.03
CA PRO A 232 -21.56 -1.80 -0.87
C PRO A 232 -20.32 -1.25 -0.14
N HIS A 233 -19.12 -1.35 -0.72
CA HIS A 233 -17.90 -0.91 -0.05
C HIS A 233 -17.73 0.60 -0.18
N PRO A 234 -17.30 1.30 0.89
CA PRO A 234 -16.96 2.71 0.81
C PRO A 234 -15.77 2.93 -0.13
N VAL A 235 -15.70 4.14 -0.68
CA VAL A 235 -14.52 4.68 -1.35
C VAL A 235 -14.07 5.92 -0.60
N TYR A 236 -12.79 6.28 -0.76
CA TYR A 236 -12.18 7.35 0.02
C TYR A 236 -11.57 8.39 -0.89
N SER A 237 -11.75 9.66 -0.57
CA SER A 237 -11.19 10.76 -1.36
C SER A 237 -10.81 11.92 -0.43
N PRO A 238 -9.57 12.45 -0.49
CA PRO A 238 -9.15 13.56 0.34
C PRO A 238 -9.82 14.88 -0.10
N SER A 239 -10.01 15.79 0.86
CA SER A 239 -10.57 17.13 0.66
C SER A 239 -9.63 18.18 0.02
N GLY A 240 -8.53 17.75 -0.59
CA GLY A 240 -7.47 18.64 -1.12
C GLY A 240 -7.75 19.30 -2.48
N SER A 241 -6.94 20.31 -2.82
CA SER A 241 -6.95 21.00 -4.12
C SER A 241 -6.10 20.27 -5.17
N ALA A 242 -6.50 20.38 -6.44
CA ALA A 242 -5.80 19.84 -7.60
C ALA A 242 -4.34 20.35 -7.73
N PRO A 243 -3.45 19.58 -8.39
CA PRO A 243 -3.69 18.31 -9.06
C PRO A 243 -3.78 17.12 -8.08
N TYR A 244 -4.72 16.21 -8.33
CA TYR A 244 -4.84 14.96 -7.56
C TYR A 244 -3.71 14.00 -7.93
N ALA A 245 -3.07 13.44 -6.91
CA ALA A 245 -2.19 12.29 -7.02
C ALA A 245 -2.72 11.19 -6.10
N ARG A 246 -2.68 9.95 -6.58
CA ARG A 246 -3.29 8.81 -5.89
C ARG A 246 -2.40 8.30 -4.77
N ALA A 247 -2.98 8.05 -3.60
CA ALA A 247 -2.28 7.43 -2.47
C ALA A 247 -2.83 6.05 -2.16
N GLY A 248 -1.92 5.14 -1.77
CA GLY A 248 -2.30 3.91 -1.08
C GLY A 248 -2.88 4.24 0.29
N ILE A 249 -3.89 3.49 0.74
CA ILE A 249 -4.55 3.73 2.03
C ILE A 249 -4.57 2.48 2.91
N PHE A 250 -4.40 2.69 4.22
CA PHE A 250 -4.50 1.61 5.21
C PHE A 250 -5.01 2.12 6.57
N PRO A 251 -5.86 1.37 7.28
CA PRO A 251 -6.49 0.12 6.84
C PRO A 251 -7.67 0.38 5.89
N TRP A 252 -8.27 -0.69 5.39
CA TRP A 252 -9.51 -0.65 4.61
C TRP A 252 -10.42 -1.78 5.07
N GLY A 253 -11.73 -1.63 4.86
CA GLY A 253 -12.73 -2.63 5.20
C GLY A 253 -13.74 -2.19 6.26
N LYS A 254 -14.57 -3.13 6.71
CA LYS A 254 -15.68 -2.86 7.64
C LYS A 254 -15.17 -2.70 9.08
N ARG A 255 -15.78 -1.76 9.83
CA ARG A 255 -15.57 -1.59 11.28
C ARG A 255 -16.31 -2.67 12.07
N GLY A 256 -15.79 -3.90 12.05
CA GLY A 256 -16.41 -5.06 12.71
C GLY A 256 -15.65 -5.60 13.92
N GLN A 257 -14.42 -5.14 14.15
CA GLN A 257 -13.57 -5.61 15.24
C GLN A 257 -13.62 -4.65 16.43
N LYS A 258 -13.26 -5.14 17.61
CA LYS A 258 -13.18 -4.31 18.83
C LYS A 258 -11.77 -3.78 19.03
N GLY A 259 -11.66 -2.46 19.13
CA GLY A 259 -10.43 -1.77 19.45
C GLY A 259 -10.11 -1.82 20.95
N PRO A 260 -8.98 -1.23 21.35
CA PRO A 260 -8.52 -1.23 22.74
C PRO A 260 -9.51 -0.61 23.73
N ASP A 261 -10.29 0.37 23.28
CA ASP A 261 -11.25 1.11 24.10
C ASP A 261 -12.70 0.58 23.89
N GLY A 262 -12.86 -0.59 23.24
CA GLY A 262 -14.15 -1.22 22.94
C GLY A 262 -14.89 -0.65 21.71
N GLU A 263 -14.28 0.31 21.02
CA GLU A 263 -14.80 0.95 19.83
C GLU A 263 -14.74 0.02 18.60
N ASN A 264 -15.57 0.28 17.60
CA ASN A 264 -15.56 -0.51 16.37
C ASN A 264 -14.42 -0.03 15.45
N VAL A 265 -13.48 -0.92 15.18
CA VAL A 265 -12.29 -0.67 14.35
C VAL A 265 -12.26 -1.60 13.14
N VAL A 266 -11.50 -1.20 12.12
CA VAL A 266 -11.29 -2.00 10.92
C VAL A 266 -10.32 -3.16 11.20
N SER A 267 -9.23 -2.89 11.93
CA SER A 267 -8.22 -3.90 12.26
C SER A 267 -7.69 -3.72 13.68
N ALA A 268 -8.25 -4.48 14.61
CA ALA A 268 -7.76 -4.53 16.00
C ALA A 268 -6.33 -5.06 16.05
N ARG A 269 -6.00 -6.04 15.19
CA ARG A 269 -4.64 -6.59 15.08
C ARG A 269 -3.61 -5.54 14.69
N ALA A 270 -3.92 -4.67 13.72
CA ALA A 270 -2.98 -3.63 13.31
C ALA A 270 -2.75 -2.59 14.42
N ILE A 271 -3.81 -2.22 15.14
CA ILE A 271 -3.73 -1.34 16.31
C ILE A 271 -2.88 -1.97 17.41
N GLU A 272 -3.09 -3.25 17.71
CA GLU A 272 -2.32 -3.95 18.73
C GLU A 272 -0.83 -3.99 18.38
N HIS A 273 -0.47 -4.25 17.11
CA HIS A 273 0.93 -4.23 16.69
C HIS A 273 1.56 -2.85 16.84
N LEU A 274 0.82 -1.75 16.59
CA LEU A 274 1.31 -0.40 16.84
C LEU A 274 1.55 -0.14 18.33
N ARG A 275 0.67 -0.62 19.20
CA ARG A 275 0.84 -0.52 20.66
C ARG A 275 2.09 -1.28 21.12
N GLU A 276 2.31 -2.47 20.59
CA GLU A 276 3.51 -3.26 20.90
C GLU A 276 4.80 -2.58 20.42
N LEU A 277 4.81 -2.04 19.19
CA LEU A 277 5.95 -1.27 18.69
C LEU A 277 6.19 0.00 19.52
N THR A 278 5.13 0.66 19.99
CA THR A 278 5.20 1.82 20.88
C THR A 278 5.87 1.47 22.21
N GLU A 279 5.53 0.31 22.79
CA GLU A 279 6.16 -0.17 24.02
C GLU A 279 7.63 -0.54 23.81
N LEU A 280 7.96 -1.19 22.68
CA LEU A 280 9.34 -1.50 22.31
C LEU A 280 10.21 -0.26 22.11
N ALA A 281 9.62 0.88 21.74
CA ALA A 281 10.36 2.12 21.55
C ALA A 281 10.96 2.70 22.85
N LYS A 282 10.55 2.19 24.02
CA LYS A 282 11.12 2.57 25.33
C LYS A 282 12.51 2.00 25.58
N ASP A 283 12.89 0.91 24.88
CA ASP A 283 14.22 0.32 24.97
C ASP A 283 15.17 1.04 24.00
N PRO A 284 16.23 1.71 24.48
CA PRO A 284 17.16 2.46 23.63
C PRO A 284 17.95 1.58 22.64
N ASN A 285 17.98 0.26 22.85
CA ASN A 285 18.64 -0.70 21.95
C ASN A 285 17.70 -1.31 20.92
N VAL A 286 16.43 -0.85 20.87
CA VAL A 286 15.41 -1.35 19.95
C VAL A 286 14.92 -0.22 19.05
N HIS A 287 14.96 -0.47 17.74
CA HIS A 287 14.47 0.45 16.71
C HIS A 287 13.19 -0.14 16.09
N PRO A 288 12.00 0.15 16.65
CA PRO A 288 10.76 -0.36 16.10
C PRO A 288 10.41 0.32 14.78
N VAL A 289 10.00 -0.48 13.79
CA VAL A 289 9.66 -0.04 12.45
C VAL A 289 8.33 -0.67 12.02
N ILE A 290 7.45 0.14 11.44
CA ILE A 290 6.33 -0.35 10.64
C ILE A 290 6.56 0.01 9.17
N LEU A 291 6.53 -1.00 8.30
CA LEU A 291 6.75 -0.89 6.86
C LEU A 291 5.44 -1.13 6.10
N PHE A 292 4.93 -0.09 5.47
CA PHE A 292 3.80 -0.18 4.53
C PHE A 292 4.32 -0.46 3.13
N ILE A 293 3.94 -1.60 2.55
CA ILE A 293 4.27 -1.95 1.16
C ILE A 293 3.07 -1.64 0.28
N CYS A 294 3.20 -0.59 -0.51
CA CYS A 294 2.30 -0.23 -1.59
C CYS A 294 2.66 -1.04 -2.83
N SER A 295 2.12 -2.26 -2.91
CA SER A 295 2.37 -3.19 -4.00
C SER A 295 1.47 -2.90 -5.21
N ARG A 296 1.63 -1.69 -5.78
CA ARG A 296 0.92 -1.18 -6.96
C ARG A 296 1.66 0.01 -7.56
N ALA A 297 1.66 0.13 -8.88
CA ALA A 297 2.47 1.11 -9.61
C ALA A 297 1.86 2.52 -9.71
N ASP A 298 0.57 2.66 -9.42
CA ASP A 298 -0.22 3.88 -9.67
C ASP A 298 -0.38 4.79 -8.43
N VAL A 299 0.46 4.60 -7.41
CA VAL A 299 0.45 5.44 -6.20
C VAL A 299 1.69 6.31 -6.10
N GLU A 300 1.50 7.54 -5.64
CA GLU A 300 2.56 8.54 -5.44
C GLU A 300 2.74 8.92 -3.96
N GLY A 301 1.93 8.33 -3.08
CA GLY A 301 2.01 8.54 -1.63
C GLY A 301 1.23 7.48 -0.85
N PHE A 302 1.22 7.63 0.47
CA PHE A 302 0.45 6.81 1.38
C PHE A 302 -0.31 7.67 2.39
N ARG A 303 -1.56 7.31 2.69
CA ARG A 303 -2.36 7.94 3.74
C ARG A 303 -2.85 6.90 4.75
N PRO A 304 -2.71 7.17 6.05
CA PRO A 304 -3.53 6.48 7.05
C PRO A 304 -5.01 6.76 6.77
N ASN A 305 -5.82 5.71 6.74
CA ASN A 305 -7.25 5.85 6.47
C ASN A 305 -8.02 6.12 7.77
N GLY A 306 -7.88 7.33 8.31
CA GLY A 306 -8.62 7.77 9.50
C GLY A 306 -10.13 7.82 9.27
N ALA A 307 -10.57 8.13 8.04
CA ALA A 307 -11.97 8.07 7.64
C ALA A 307 -12.56 6.67 7.86
N ALA A 308 -11.84 5.61 7.51
CA ALA A 308 -12.25 4.23 7.80
C ALA A 308 -12.02 3.82 9.25
N CYS A 309 -10.93 4.28 9.89
CA CYS A 309 -10.51 3.80 11.20
C CYS A 309 -9.78 4.89 12.01
N PRO A 310 -10.52 5.81 12.70
CA PRO A 310 -9.92 6.90 13.46
C PRO A 310 -8.94 6.42 14.54
N SER A 311 -9.26 5.32 15.23
CA SER A 311 -8.36 4.71 16.22
C SER A 311 -7.02 4.30 15.62
N PHE A 312 -7.01 3.75 14.40
CA PHE A 312 -5.75 3.36 13.78
C PHE A 312 -4.88 4.58 13.49
N ALA A 313 -5.45 5.66 12.96
CA ALA A 313 -4.72 6.90 12.71
C ALA A 313 -4.14 7.47 14.02
N LYS A 314 -4.94 7.51 15.10
CA LYS A 314 -4.50 7.89 16.46
C LYS A 314 -3.31 7.04 16.93
N TYR A 315 -3.41 5.72 16.88
CA TYR A 315 -2.34 4.84 17.36
C TYR A 315 -1.09 4.87 16.49
N LEU A 316 -1.22 5.16 15.19
CA LEU A 316 -0.07 5.35 14.31
C LEU A 316 0.69 6.63 14.65
N GLU A 317 -0.02 7.72 14.91
CA GLU A 317 0.56 8.99 15.37
C GLU A 317 1.24 8.84 16.75
N LEU A 318 0.59 8.17 17.70
CA LEU A 318 1.17 7.86 19.01
C LEU A 318 2.46 7.03 18.89
N ALA A 319 2.46 6.01 18.03
CA ALA A 319 3.64 5.21 17.76
C ALA A 319 4.78 6.06 17.18
N GLN A 320 4.47 6.94 16.22
CA GLN A 320 5.44 7.86 15.64
C GLN A 320 6.04 8.79 16.69
N HIS A 321 5.22 9.41 17.54
CA HIS A 321 5.67 10.28 18.62
C HIS A 321 6.53 9.55 19.66
N ALA A 322 6.29 8.25 19.87
CA ALA A 322 7.09 7.42 20.76
C ALA A 322 8.43 6.97 20.14
N GLY A 323 8.69 7.25 18.86
CA GLY A 323 9.94 6.90 18.18
C GLY A 323 9.86 5.70 17.23
N VAL A 324 8.66 5.14 16.99
CA VAL A 324 8.46 4.12 15.95
C VAL A 324 8.63 4.75 14.57
N ARG A 325 9.51 4.19 13.75
CA ARG A 325 9.70 4.67 12.38
C ARG A 325 8.62 4.13 11.47
N ILE A 326 8.00 5.02 10.71
CA ILE A 326 7.00 4.67 9.70
C ILE A 326 7.66 4.75 8.33
N LEU A 327 7.80 3.59 7.68
CA LEU A 327 8.36 3.49 6.34
C LEU A 327 7.27 3.12 5.35
N VAL A 328 7.37 3.67 4.13
CA VAL A 328 6.49 3.31 3.02
C VAL A 328 7.34 3.00 1.80
N GLN A 329 7.05 1.88 1.13
CA GLN A 329 7.75 1.46 -0.08
C GLN A 329 6.76 1.21 -1.22
N LYS A 330 7.03 1.82 -2.39
CA LYS A 330 6.37 1.49 -3.64
C LYS A 330 7.01 0.26 -4.25
N VAL A 331 6.19 -0.70 -4.68
CA VAL A 331 6.63 -1.89 -5.41
C VAL A 331 5.74 -2.08 -6.61
N CYS A 332 6.37 -2.23 -7.78
CA CYS A 332 5.69 -2.46 -9.05
C CYS A 332 5.80 -3.93 -9.44
N TRP A 333 4.74 -4.46 -10.04
CA TRP A 333 4.78 -5.78 -10.68
C TRP A 333 5.03 -5.62 -12.18
N GLY A 334 5.85 -6.49 -12.74
CA GLY A 334 6.15 -6.51 -14.16
C GLY A 334 4.97 -6.96 -15.02
N GLU A 335 5.05 -6.61 -16.29
CA GLU A 335 4.13 -7.00 -17.37
C GLU A 335 4.90 -7.77 -18.45
N GLY A 336 4.19 -8.43 -19.37
CA GLY A 336 4.83 -9.13 -20.49
C GLY A 336 5.81 -10.21 -20.01
N GLU A 337 7.08 -10.11 -20.39
CA GLU A 337 8.14 -11.06 -20.01
C GLU A 337 8.48 -11.02 -18.51
N ASP A 338 8.15 -9.93 -17.82
CA ASP A 338 8.36 -9.76 -16.39
C ASP A 338 7.10 -10.04 -15.56
N LEU A 339 6.06 -10.63 -16.16
CA LEU A 339 4.83 -10.97 -15.47
C LEU A 339 5.12 -11.85 -14.24
N GLY A 340 4.65 -11.41 -13.07
CA GLY A 340 4.89 -12.12 -11.82
C GLY A 340 6.24 -11.84 -11.16
N LYS A 341 7.01 -10.85 -11.65
CA LYS A 341 8.18 -10.31 -10.97
C LYS A 341 7.84 -8.99 -10.28
N ALA A 342 8.30 -8.82 -9.04
CA ALA A 342 8.15 -7.57 -8.29
C ALA A 342 9.44 -6.76 -8.32
N PHE A 343 9.34 -5.44 -8.47
CA PHE A 343 10.49 -4.52 -8.54
C PHE A 343 10.36 -3.40 -7.53
N ASP A 344 11.49 -3.02 -6.94
CA ASP A 344 11.56 -1.86 -6.07
C ASP A 344 11.38 -0.56 -6.88
N ALA A 345 10.39 0.25 -6.49
CA ALA A 345 10.12 1.56 -7.07
C ALA A 345 10.38 2.72 -6.07
N GLY A 346 11.02 2.42 -4.95
CA GLY A 346 11.52 3.42 -4.01
C GLY A 346 10.53 3.85 -2.91
N PRO A 347 10.99 4.74 -2.02
CA PRO A 347 10.19 5.22 -0.90
C PRO A 347 9.02 6.10 -1.36
N LEU A 348 7.89 6.02 -0.66
CA LEU A 348 6.77 6.97 -0.84
C LEU A 348 6.69 7.96 0.32
N PRO A 349 6.26 9.21 0.06
CA PRO A 349 5.91 10.14 1.13
C PRO A 349 4.65 9.66 1.87
N ILE A 350 4.60 9.96 3.16
CA ILE A 350 3.38 9.84 3.96
C ILE A 350 2.64 11.18 3.85
N TRP A 351 1.39 11.14 3.43
CA TRP A 351 0.52 12.29 3.35
C TRP A 351 -0.45 12.33 4.54
N PRO A 352 -1.12 13.48 4.79
CA PRO A 352 -2.08 13.59 5.88
C PRO A 352 -3.13 12.47 5.85
N ALA A 353 -3.49 11.99 7.05
CA ALA A 353 -4.53 10.99 7.18
C ALA A 353 -5.86 11.47 6.58
N LEU A 354 -6.63 10.54 6.01
CA LEU A 354 -8.01 10.81 5.63
C LEU A 354 -8.85 11.02 6.89
N GLY A 355 -9.81 11.94 6.82
CA GLY A 355 -10.62 12.35 7.98
C GLY A 355 -12.12 12.12 7.81
N GLU A 356 -12.88 12.65 8.77
CA GLU A 356 -14.33 12.74 8.63
C GLU A 356 -14.69 13.53 7.35
N GLY A 357 -15.67 13.04 6.59
CA GLY A 357 -16.06 13.63 5.30
C GLY A 357 -15.27 13.16 4.07
N ASP A 358 -14.22 12.37 4.26
CA ASP A 358 -13.46 11.77 3.14
C ASP A 358 -13.99 10.37 2.73
N GLU A 359 -14.98 9.82 3.45
CA GLU A 359 -15.64 8.55 3.12
C GLU A 359 -16.91 8.77 2.28
N PHE A 360 -16.98 8.11 1.12
CA PHE A 360 -18.11 8.15 0.21
C PHE A 360 -18.71 6.76 0.07
N LYS A 361 -20.03 6.67 0.13
CA LYS A 361 -20.79 5.45 -0.10
C LYS A 361 -21.80 5.70 -1.20
N CYS A 362 -22.15 4.66 -1.94
CA CYS A 362 -23.33 4.75 -2.79
C CYS A 362 -24.51 5.09 -1.87
N SER A 363 -25.13 6.26 -2.07
CA SER A 363 -26.44 6.51 -1.49
C SER A 363 -27.39 5.50 -2.14
N GLU A 364 -27.87 4.52 -1.37
CA GLU A 364 -29.06 3.78 -1.78
C GLU A 364 -30.14 4.84 -2.06
N ASN A 365 -30.78 4.76 -3.23
CA ASN A 365 -31.98 5.56 -3.48
C ASN A 365 -32.93 5.28 -2.31
N ARG A 366 -33.32 6.35 -1.62
CA ARG A 366 -34.47 6.35 -0.71
C ARG A 366 -35.69 5.74 -1.36
#